data_AF-A0AAU8L760-F1
#
_entry.id   AF-A0AAU8L760-F1
#
_cell.length_a   1.000
_cell.length_b   1.000
_cell.length_c   1.000
_cell.angle_alpha   90.00
_cell.angle_beta   90.00
_cell.angle_gamma   90.00
#
_symmetry.space_group_name_H-M   'P 1'
#
loop_
_entity.id
_entity.type
_entity.pdbx_description
1 polymer ?
#
loop_
_entity_poly.entity_id
_entity_poly.type
_entity_poly.pdbx_seq_one_letter_code
_entity_poly.pdbx_strand_id
1 'polypeptide(L)'
;MLLFGIGERATLFMIAMSAFPLIFMHTALALHSIPAQTFSMAKMMNLSSFRLFFTLILPLCALPILTGLRLGLAIGWRVLIAAEMVVGSSVGLGYAIIPSRWSLDFEVVFISIGLICAVGIVAEKWGFRVLEKKILQRVGNG
;
A
#
# COMPACT_ATOMS: atom_id res chain seq x y z
N MET A 1 -6.49 -10.72 -19.84
CA MET A 1 -6.29 -9.71 -20.91
C MET A 1 -7.50 -9.52 -21.85
N LEU A 2 -8.45 -10.47 -21.97
CA LEU A 2 -9.60 -10.32 -22.90
C LEU A 2 -10.90 -9.73 -22.30
N LEU A 3 -11.04 -9.66 -20.96
CA LEU A 3 -12.29 -9.18 -20.32
C LEU A 3 -12.23 -7.73 -19.83
N PHE A 4 -11.02 -7.18 -19.64
CA PHE A 4 -10.77 -5.81 -19.20
C PHE A 4 -9.83 -5.17 -20.20
N GLY A 5 -10.38 -4.29 -21.04
CA GLY A 5 -9.66 -3.63 -22.13
C GLY A 5 -8.33 -3.01 -21.70
N ILE A 6 -7.44 -2.94 -22.69
CA ILE A 6 -6.08 -2.39 -22.64
C ILE A 6 -6.08 -0.98 -22.03
N GLY A 7 -5.08 -0.66 -21.21
CA GLY A 7 -4.68 0.72 -20.90
C GLY A 7 -4.60 1.05 -19.42
N GLU A 8 -5.69 0.94 -18.66
CA GLU A 8 -5.74 1.53 -17.30
C GLU A 8 -6.52 0.69 -16.29
N ARG A 9 -7.69 0.17 -16.68
CA ARG A 9 -8.56 -0.61 -15.78
C ARG A 9 -7.92 -1.92 -15.36
N ALA A 10 -7.19 -2.57 -16.27
CA ALA A 10 -6.45 -3.79 -15.97
C ALA A 10 -5.32 -3.53 -14.95
N THR A 11 -4.63 -2.41 -15.08
CA THR A 11 -3.55 -1.99 -14.17
C THR A 11 -4.10 -1.72 -12.77
N LEU A 12 -5.19 -0.95 -12.66
CA LEU A 12 -5.88 -0.72 -11.39
C LEU A 12 -6.36 -2.02 -10.74
N PHE A 13 -6.90 -2.95 -11.54
CA PHE A 13 -7.35 -4.24 -11.04
C PHE A 13 -6.18 -5.08 -10.49
N MET A 14 -5.02 -5.10 -11.17
CA MET A 14 -3.83 -5.80 -10.70
C MET A 14 -3.28 -5.20 -9.40
N ILE A 15 -3.28 -3.88 -9.28
CA ILE A 15 -2.89 -3.18 -8.04
C ILE A 15 -3.85 -3.54 -6.91
N ALA A 16 -5.16 -3.49 -7.15
CA ALA A 16 -6.17 -3.84 -6.15
C ALA A 16 -6.05 -5.29 -5.70
N MET A 17 -5.90 -6.24 -6.63
CA MET A 17 -5.75 -7.67 -6.34
C MET A 17 -4.46 -8.01 -5.61
N SER A 18 -3.38 -7.25 -5.83
CA SER A 18 -2.10 -7.47 -5.12
C SER A 18 -2.07 -6.82 -3.75
N ALA A 19 -2.66 -5.63 -3.59
CA ALA A 19 -2.66 -4.90 -2.32
C ALA A 19 -3.72 -5.41 -1.33
N PHE A 20 -4.88 -5.85 -1.81
CA PHE A 20 -6.01 -6.24 -0.96
C PHE A 20 -5.68 -7.39 0.01
N PRO A 21 -5.11 -8.54 -0.42
CA PRO A 21 -4.79 -9.65 0.49
C PRO A 21 -3.83 -9.22 1.60
N LEU A 22 -2.91 -8.32 1.27
CA LEU A 22 -1.90 -7.85 2.19
C LEU A 22 -2.50 -6.95 3.29
N ILE A 23 -3.33 -5.98 2.89
CA ILE A 23 -4.04 -5.11 3.84
C ILE A 23 -4.93 -5.95 4.75
N PHE A 24 -5.65 -6.92 4.18
CA PHE A 24 -6.51 -7.83 4.93
C PHE A 24 -5.72 -8.65 5.94
N MET A 25 -4.62 -9.28 5.51
CA MET A 25 -3.81 -10.14 6.37
C MET A 25 -3.14 -9.36 7.50
N HIS A 26 -2.61 -8.16 7.23
CA HIS A 26 -2.06 -7.29 8.27
C HIS A 26 -3.11 -6.84 9.28
N THR A 27 -4.33 -6.54 8.82
CA THR A 27 -5.44 -6.16 9.70
C THR A 27 -5.93 -7.34 10.54
N ALA A 28 -6.04 -8.53 9.96
CA ALA A 28 -6.43 -9.74 10.67
C ALA A 28 -5.41 -10.13 11.76
N LEU A 29 -4.12 -10.06 11.44
CA LEU A 29 -3.03 -10.29 12.39
C LEU A 29 -3.05 -9.25 13.53
N ALA A 30 -3.35 -7.99 13.22
CA ALA A 30 -3.50 -6.94 14.21
C ALA A 30 -4.62 -7.24 15.21
N LEU A 31 -5.77 -7.72 14.71
CA LEU A 31 -6.92 -8.08 15.53
C LEU A 31 -6.60 -9.26 16.45
N HIS A 32 -5.91 -10.28 15.93
CA HIS A 32 -5.48 -11.44 16.71
C HIS A 32 -4.39 -11.12 17.74
N SER A 33 -3.60 -10.07 17.51
CA SER A 33 -2.54 -9.64 18.44
C SER A 33 -3.08 -8.86 19.64
N ILE A 34 -4.36 -8.49 19.66
CA ILE A 34 -4.96 -7.79 20.80
C ILE A 34 -5.05 -8.75 22.00
N PRO A 35 -4.43 -8.43 23.15
CA PRO A 35 -4.52 -9.28 24.33
C PRO A 35 -5.95 -9.32 24.86
N ALA A 36 -6.38 -10.51 25.30
CA ALA A 36 -7.73 -10.76 25.83
C ALA A 36 -8.11 -9.81 27.00
N GLN A 37 -7.11 -9.31 27.73
CA GLN A 37 -7.27 -8.34 28.82
C GLN A 37 -7.95 -7.03 28.35
N THR A 38 -7.72 -6.62 27.10
CA THR A 38 -8.37 -5.44 26.50
C THR A 38 -9.89 -5.62 26.43
N PHE A 39 -10.35 -6.82 26.12
CA PHE A 39 -11.78 -7.14 26.08
C PHE A 39 -12.39 -7.21 27.49
N SER A 40 -11.63 -7.71 28.47
CA SER A 40 -12.05 -7.69 29.88
C SER A 40 -12.19 -6.27 30.41
N MET A 41 -11.26 -5.36 30.10
CA MET A 41 -11.36 -3.93 30.43
C MET A 41 -12.56 -3.28 29.75
N ALA A 42 -12.81 -3.58 28.47
CA ALA A 42 -13.98 -3.06 27.75
C ALA A 42 -15.31 -3.49 28.40
N LYS A 43 -15.37 -4.74 28.90
CA LYS A 43 -16.53 -5.29 29.60
C LYS A 43 -16.75 -4.61 30.96
N MET A 44 -15.69 -4.29 31.70
CA MET A 44 -15.77 -3.54 32.96
C MET A 44 -16.29 -2.11 32.74
N MET A 45 -15.96 -1.49 31.61
CA MET A 45 -16.41 -0.14 31.26
C MET A 45 -17.84 -0.08 30.67
N ASN A 46 -18.55 -1.22 30.59
CA ASN A 46 -19.90 -1.33 30.01
C ASN A 46 -20.04 -0.63 28.64
N LEU A 47 -19.01 -0.78 27.79
CA LEU A 47 -18.97 -0.16 26.47
C LEU A 47 -19.88 -0.92 25.50
N SER A 48 -20.78 -0.19 24.82
CA SER A 48 -21.52 -0.71 23.66
C SER A 48 -20.55 -1.16 22.56
N SER A 49 -20.91 -2.22 21.81
CA SER A 49 -20.08 -2.81 20.75
C SER A 49 -19.56 -1.79 19.74
N PHE A 50 -20.37 -0.79 19.41
CA PHE A 50 -19.97 0.28 18.48
C PHE A 50 -18.90 1.19 19.10
N ARG A 51 -19.06 1.53 20.39
CA ARG A 51 -18.11 2.37 21.11
C ARG A 51 -16.80 1.63 21.37
N LEU A 52 -16.87 0.32 21.65
CA LEU A 52 -15.70 -0.55 21.78
C LEU A 52 -14.87 -0.55 20.49
N PHE A 53 -15.52 -0.71 19.32
CA PHE A 53 -14.81 -0.70 18.03
C PHE A 53 -14.07 0.62 17.78
N PHE A 54 -14.74 1.77 17.91
CA PHE A 54 -14.12 3.07 17.62
C PHE A 54 -13.15 3.57 18.70
N THR A 55 -13.34 3.18 19.96
CA THR A 55 -12.58 3.73 21.10
C THR A 55 -11.38 2.86 21.50
N LEU A 56 -11.46 1.54 21.28
CA LEU A 56 -10.39 0.61 21.66
C LEU A 56 -9.76 -0.06 20.44
N ILE A 57 -10.54 -0.78 19.65
CA ILE A 57 -10.00 -1.59 18.54
C ILE A 57 -9.38 -0.70 17.46
N LEU A 58 -10.08 0.36 17.05
CA LEU A 58 -9.60 1.27 16.00
C LEU A 58 -8.25 1.91 16.34
N PRO A 59 -8.03 2.54 17.52
CA PRO A 59 -6.72 3.11 17.86
C PRO A 59 -5.64 2.04 18.07
N LEU A 60 -5.97 0.88 18.66
CA LEU A 60 -5.01 -0.22 18.86
C LEU A 60 -4.52 -0.82 17.52
N CYS A 61 -5.42 -0.95 16.54
CA CYS A 61 -5.10 -1.51 15.23
C CYS A 61 -4.71 -0.44 14.19
N ALA A 62 -4.81 0.85 14.51
CA ALA A 62 -4.51 1.92 13.56
C ALA A 62 -3.10 1.82 12.98
N LEU A 63 -2.09 1.55 13.83
CA LEU A 63 -0.70 1.38 13.43
C LEU A 63 -0.51 0.16 12.51
N PRO A 64 -0.93 -1.07 12.89
CA PRO A 64 -0.86 -2.24 12.02
C PRO A 64 -1.59 -2.08 10.68
N ILE A 65 -2.78 -1.46 10.67
CA ILE A 65 -3.54 -1.19 9.43
C ILE A 65 -2.74 -0.26 8.52
N LEU A 66 -2.11 0.78 9.09
CA LEU A 66 -1.24 1.69 8.35
C LEU A 66 -0.04 0.97 7.73
N THR A 67 0.58 0.07 8.49
CA THR A 67 1.70 -0.75 8.03
C THR A 67 1.27 -1.64 6.87
N GLY A 68 0.11 -2.29 6.98
CA GLY A 68 -0.47 -3.08 5.90
C GLY A 68 -0.77 -2.26 4.65
N LEU A 69 -1.32 -1.05 4.82
CA LEU A 69 -1.56 -0.12 3.71
C LEU A 69 -0.25 0.33 3.04
N ARG A 70 0.78 0.65 3.81
CA ARG A 70 2.12 1.02 3.29
C ARG A 70 2.70 -0.12 2.46
N LEU A 71 2.71 -1.33 3.01
CA LEU A 71 3.22 -2.50 2.29
C LEU A 71 2.41 -2.78 1.02
N GLY A 72 1.09 -2.63 1.09
CA GLY A 72 0.18 -2.78 -0.05
C GLY A 72 0.48 -1.77 -1.16
N LEU A 73 0.71 -0.51 -0.80
CA LEU A 73 1.11 0.54 -1.74
C LEU A 73 2.50 0.28 -2.34
N ALA A 74 3.47 -0.17 -1.54
CA ALA A 74 4.82 -0.48 -2.02
C ALA A 74 4.84 -1.66 -3.00
N ILE A 75 3.98 -2.65 -2.80
CA ILE A 75 3.78 -3.76 -3.74
C ILE A 75 2.98 -3.30 -4.96
N GLY A 76 1.91 -2.54 -4.75
CA GLY A 76 1.08 -1.98 -5.82
C GLY A 76 1.90 -1.14 -6.80
N TRP A 77 2.83 -0.32 -6.29
CA TRP A 77 3.77 0.45 -7.11
C TRP A 77 4.65 -0.44 -8.00
N ARG A 78 5.20 -1.53 -7.45
CA ARG A 78 6.01 -2.48 -8.22
C ARG A 78 5.18 -3.21 -9.28
N VAL A 79 3.95 -3.58 -8.94
CA VAL A 79 3.01 -4.22 -9.86
C VAL A 79 2.58 -3.26 -10.97
N LEU A 80 2.38 -1.98 -10.67
CA LEU A 80 2.12 -0.93 -11.66
C LEU A 80 3.25 -0.85 -12.69
N ILE A 81 4.50 -0.79 -12.24
CA ILE A 81 5.67 -0.74 -13.14
C ILE A 81 5.74 -2.00 -14.01
N ALA A 82 5.58 -3.18 -13.40
CA ALA A 82 5.56 -4.45 -14.14
C ALA A 82 4.42 -4.49 -15.17
N ALA A 83 3.25 -3.95 -14.83
CA ALA A 83 2.13 -3.83 -15.75
C ALA A 83 2.44 -2.88 -16.91
N GLU A 84 3.06 -1.71 -16.66
CA GLU A 84 3.50 -0.80 -17.74
C GLU A 84 4.50 -1.46 -18.69
N MET A 85 5.41 -2.29 -18.16
CA MET A 85 6.38 -3.04 -18.96
C MET A 85 5.73 -4.12 -19.84
N VAL A 86 4.72 -4.83 -19.34
CA VAL A 86 4.11 -5.98 -20.04
C VAL A 86 2.97 -5.57 -20.95
N VAL A 87 2.13 -4.62 -20.52
CA VAL A 87 0.92 -4.21 -21.26
C VAL A 87 1.28 -3.34 -22.46
N GLY A 88 2.49 -2.78 -22.50
CA GLY A 88 2.92 -1.98 -23.65
C GLY A 88 2.03 -0.75 -23.85
N SER A 89 1.49 -0.18 -22.75
CA SER A 89 0.86 1.13 -22.83
C SER A 89 1.93 2.07 -23.36
N SER A 90 1.70 2.69 -24.52
CA SER A 90 2.64 3.56 -25.22
C SER A 90 3.08 4.80 -24.43
N VAL A 91 2.69 4.88 -23.16
CA VAL A 91 3.00 5.93 -22.19
C VAL A 91 3.25 5.25 -20.84
N GLY A 92 4.47 5.38 -20.31
CA GLY A 92 4.87 4.84 -19.00
C GLY A 92 6.38 4.82 -18.80
N LEU A 93 6.84 5.00 -17.55
CA LEU A 93 8.27 4.92 -17.22
C LEU A 93 8.78 3.48 -17.32
N GLY A 94 7.93 2.50 -17.00
CA GLY A 94 8.24 1.08 -17.21
C GLY A 94 8.31 0.72 -18.70
N TYR A 95 7.44 1.31 -19.52
CA TYR A 95 7.41 1.07 -20.97
C TYR A 95 8.73 1.47 -21.64
N ALA A 96 9.31 2.63 -21.28
CA ALA A 96 10.54 3.15 -21.86
C ALA A 96 11.76 2.20 -21.77
N ILE A 97 11.76 1.26 -20.82
CA ILE A 97 12.84 0.28 -20.66
C ILE A 97 12.85 -0.74 -21.80
N ILE A 98 11.69 -1.20 -22.25
CA ILE A 98 11.59 -2.27 -23.26
C ILE A 98 12.19 -1.86 -24.61
N PRO A 99 11.78 -0.75 -25.27
CA PRO A 99 12.32 -0.35 -26.56
C PRO A 99 13.81 0.03 -26.49
N SER A 100 14.25 0.72 -25.42
CA SER A 100 15.66 1.06 -25.23
C SER A 100 16.56 -0.18 -25.06
N ARG A 101 16.03 -1.26 -24.48
CA ARG A 101 16.74 -2.55 -24.44
C ARG A 101 16.88 -3.18 -25.82
N TRP A 102 15.88 -3.04 -26.70
CA TRP A 102 15.95 -3.55 -28.07
C TRP A 102 16.94 -2.74 -28.94
N SER A 103 17.07 -1.43 -28.69
CA SER A 103 18.06 -0.56 -29.36
C SER A 103 19.48 -0.65 -28.80
N LEU A 104 19.72 -1.44 -27.73
CA LEU A 104 21.00 -1.52 -27.01
C LEU A 104 21.47 -0.18 -26.40
N ASP A 105 20.57 0.79 -26.23
CA ASP A 105 20.84 2.08 -25.60
C ASP A 105 20.78 1.94 -24.06
N PHE A 106 21.86 1.39 -23.50
CA PHE A 106 21.95 1.16 -22.05
C PHE A 106 21.85 2.45 -21.22
N GLU A 107 22.28 3.59 -21.76
CA GLU A 107 22.20 4.89 -21.09
C GLU A 107 20.76 5.26 -20.71
N VAL A 108 19.82 5.12 -21.65
CA VAL A 108 18.40 5.41 -21.41
C VAL A 108 17.77 4.41 -20.42
N VAL A 109 18.20 3.15 -20.46
CA VAL A 109 17.75 2.12 -19.52
C VAL A 109 18.15 2.47 -18.08
N PHE A 110 19.42 2.85 -17.85
CA PHE A 110 19.89 3.23 -16.52
C PHE A 110 19.19 4.49 -15.99
N ILE A 111 18.99 5.50 -16.83
CA ILE A 111 18.25 6.73 -16.46
C ILE A 111 16.81 6.38 -16.04
N SER A 112 16.14 5.52 -16.81
CA SER A 112 14.76 5.09 -16.53
C SER A 112 14.65 4.35 -15.19
N ILE A 113 15.57 3.41 -14.92
CA ILE A 113 15.62 2.69 -13.64
C ILE A 113 15.88 3.66 -12.47
N GLY A 114 16.83 4.59 -12.65
CA GLY A 114 17.12 5.62 -11.65
C GLY A 114 15.92 6.48 -11.32
N LEU A 115 15.16 6.89 -12.35
CA LEU A 115 13.93 7.68 -12.17
C LEU A 115 12.85 6.88 -11.42
N ILE A 116 12.65 5.61 -11.77
CA ILE A 116 11.69 4.73 -11.09
C ILE A 116 12.05 4.56 -9.61
N CYS A 117 13.34 4.36 -9.29
CA CYS A 117 13.82 4.29 -7.92
C CYS A 117 13.59 5.62 -7.17
N ALA A 118 13.90 6.76 -7.78
CA ALA A 118 13.70 8.07 -7.19
C ALA A 118 12.21 8.33 -6.87
N VAL A 119 11.32 8.07 -7.84
CA VAL A 119 9.87 8.24 -7.65
C VAL A 119 9.34 7.29 -6.57
N GLY A 120 9.75 6.03 -6.58
CA GLY A 120 9.36 5.07 -5.54
C GLY A 120 9.77 5.51 -4.14
N ILE A 121 11.00 6.00 -3.97
CA ILE A 121 11.50 6.51 -2.67
C ILE A 121 10.76 7.78 -2.25
N VAL A 122 10.50 8.69 -3.18
CA VAL A 122 9.74 9.92 -2.89
C VAL A 122 8.32 9.56 -2.47
N ALA A 123 7.62 8.72 -3.24
CA ALA A 123 6.27 8.28 -2.92
C ALA A 123 6.19 7.60 -1.55
N GLU A 124 7.14 6.72 -1.22
CA GLU A 124 7.18 6.05 0.08
C GLU A 124 7.48 7.04 1.22
N LYS A 125 8.48 7.92 1.07
CA LYS A 125 8.86 8.90 2.10
C LYS A 125 7.78 9.94 2.32
N TRP A 126 7.12 10.44 1.27
CA TRP A 126 6.06 11.44 1.40
C TRP A 126 4.79 10.81 1.97
N GLY A 127 4.35 9.69 1.41
CA GLY A 127 3.15 8.99 1.85
C GLY A 127 3.25 8.56 3.31
N PHE A 128 4.37 7.95 3.71
CA PHE A 128 4.53 7.43 5.06
C PHE A 128 4.70 8.54 6.11
N ARG A 129 5.54 9.57 5.85
CA ARG A 129 5.74 10.66 6.84
C ARG A 129 4.47 11.44 7.14
N VAL A 130 3.63 11.66 6.13
CA VAL A 130 2.36 12.39 6.32
C VAL A 130 1.38 11.56 7.13
N LEU A 131 1.27 10.26 6.85
CA LEU A 131 0.35 9.35 7.54
C LEU A 131 0.80 9.05 8.98
N GLU A 132 2.09 8.78 9.18
CA GLU A 132 2.69 8.44 10.48
C GLU A 132 2.59 9.61 11.46
N LYS A 133 2.92 10.85 11.03
CA LYS A 133 2.79 12.04 11.90
C LYS A 133 1.36 12.28 12.36
N LYS A 134 0.38 12.05 11.48
CA LYS A 134 -1.03 12.32 11.77
C LYS A 134 -1.64 11.34 12.77
N ILE A 135 -1.14 10.11 12.79
CA ILE A 135 -1.62 9.06 13.71
C ILE A 135 -0.85 9.10 15.03
N LEU A 136 0.47 9.30 15.00
CA LEU A 136 1.25 9.49 16.23
C LEU A 136 0.77 10.70 17.03
N GLN A 137 0.35 11.78 16.37
CA GLN A 137 -0.28 12.93 17.05
C GLN A 137 -1.64 12.62 17.66
N ARG A 138 -2.40 11.64 17.15
CA ARG A 138 -3.70 11.26 17.74
C ARG A 138 -3.57 10.25 18.86
N VAL A 139 -2.57 9.37 18.82
CA VAL A 139 -2.32 8.37 19.86
C VAL A 139 -1.55 8.96 21.03
N GLY A 140 -0.69 9.97 20.81
CA GLY A 140 0.08 10.63 21.89
C GLY A 140 -0.66 11.70 22.69
N ASN A 141 -1.93 12.01 22.36
CA ASN A 141 -2.72 13.08 23.00
C ASN A 141 -3.97 12.55 23.76
N GLY A 142 -4.03 11.25 24.05
CA GLY A 142 -5.14 10.60 24.76
C GLY A 142 -4.67 9.82 25.98
#